data_AF-A0A6P4F368-F1
#
_entry.id   AF-A0A6P4F368-F1
#
_cell.length_a   1.000
_cell.length_b   1.000
_cell.length_c   1.000
_cell.angle_alpha   90.00
_cell.angle_beta   90.00
_cell.angle_gamma   90.00
#
_symmetry.space_group_name_H-M   'P 1'
#
loop_
_entity.id
_entity.type
_entity.pdbx_description
1 polymer ?
#
loop_
_entity_poly.entity_id
_entity_poly.type
_entity_poly.pdbx_seq_one_letter_code
_entity_poly.pdbx_strand_id
1 'polypeptide(L)'
;MGSSSAWLVLILGLGLTGALEYNIQTNGSKLLTVLNASAPVQELLYHIDVWRNEAASVTVESPASSNLESVIRSEVGGDWERGKLVLQLAKQARTLELKEAIYTALWKELQQTKQIYDPSKILEFYDQLSLHTDVPVQLMELVYRAFVNRSAQLLEAPFHTRSRHASFPLVHSLVHRLTFSTLDYLRDILEVLYDAVLSLETPLSVVERLGNFTASLTQLAQANLQLLSREELKRGDPQVQQALQSNLRNLLEQPGFEQEVVPSLQADIYAHLPKDEQLLYTARKVCIRNVTDGNSYIYECPQTYLICSNARDQKKAAYFIQRGHSNDSRPQFAFYSAFWRNRYILMEPATATANNASHSITKNVYSRTNINWWRVVYGNGGISLYDAATEKSVLCGGDPLHWDGEEHHVYTRHASEFSTHQVECTWSLEDCSDAA
;
A
#
# COMPACT_ATOMS: atom_id res chain seq x y z
N MET A 1 40.25 -53.79 -6.01
CA MET A 1 39.74 -52.61 -6.74
C MET A 1 38.57 -52.09 -5.92
N GLY A 2 38.57 -50.96 -5.24
CA GLY A 2 39.40 -49.77 -5.28
C GLY A 2 38.46 -48.66 -4.81
N SER A 3 38.61 -48.28 -3.54
CA SER A 3 38.11 -47.09 -2.81
C SER A 3 37.05 -46.19 -3.46
N SER A 4 35.96 -45.90 -2.74
CA SER A 4 35.41 -44.53 -2.53
C SER A 4 34.21 -44.57 -1.58
N SER A 5 34.42 -44.93 -0.31
CA SER A 5 33.39 -44.83 0.74
C SER A 5 34.05 -44.66 2.12
N ALA A 6 34.77 -43.55 2.27
CA ALA A 6 35.41 -43.16 3.53
C ALA A 6 35.33 -41.64 3.79
N TRP A 7 34.28 -40.96 3.27
CA TRP A 7 34.14 -39.50 3.31
C TRP A 7 32.87 -39.01 4.02
N LEU A 8 32.32 -39.77 4.98
CA LEU A 8 31.09 -39.37 5.66
C LEU A 8 31.07 -39.57 7.19
N VAL A 9 32.23 -39.79 7.83
CA VAL A 9 32.31 -39.93 9.31
C VAL A 9 33.41 -39.04 9.92
N LEU A 10 33.87 -37.99 9.22
CA LEU A 10 34.97 -37.12 9.70
C LEU A 10 34.58 -35.63 9.84
N ILE A 11 33.30 -35.33 10.10
CA ILE A 11 32.83 -33.93 10.30
C ILE A 11 32.10 -33.71 11.65
N LEU A 12 31.90 -34.74 12.47
CA LEU A 12 31.25 -34.58 13.78
C LEU A 12 32.06 -35.26 14.88
N GLY A 13 32.90 -34.48 15.56
CA GLY A 13 33.41 -34.81 16.90
C GLY A 13 34.90 -34.51 17.11
N LEU A 14 35.16 -33.45 17.89
CA LEU A 14 36.46 -32.97 18.44
C LEU A 14 37.31 -32.23 17.40
N GLY A 15 37.38 -30.89 17.35
CA GLY A 15 37.62 -29.97 18.45
C GLY A 15 39.12 -29.68 18.55
N LEU A 16 39.59 -28.58 17.91
CA LEU A 16 40.69 -27.70 18.31
C LEU A 16 41.19 -26.84 17.13
N THR A 17 41.16 -25.52 17.35
CA THR A 17 42.15 -24.51 16.91
C THR A 17 42.48 -24.35 15.43
N GLY A 18 42.01 -23.23 14.87
CA GLY A 18 42.47 -22.64 13.61
C GLY A 18 41.50 -21.50 13.24
N ALA A 19 41.63 -20.32 13.83
CA ALA A 19 42.47 -19.27 13.25
C ALA A 19 42.22 -19.12 11.73
N LEU A 20 41.03 -18.63 11.36
CA LEU A 20 40.91 -17.75 10.20
C LEU A 20 41.08 -16.33 10.72
N GLU A 21 42.35 -16.03 10.93
CA GLU A 21 42.90 -14.69 10.96
C GLU A 21 42.43 -13.92 9.72
N TYR A 22 41.43 -13.06 9.88
CA TYR A 22 41.53 -11.74 9.28
C TYR A 22 42.31 -10.87 10.27
N ASN A 23 43.62 -11.04 10.18
CA ASN A 23 44.62 -10.18 10.80
C ASN A 23 44.57 -8.81 10.09
N ILE A 24 43.57 -8.00 10.43
CA ILE A 24 43.63 -6.55 10.26
C ILE A 24 44.02 -6.01 11.62
N GLN A 25 45.28 -5.60 11.72
CA GLN A 25 45.94 -5.02 12.90
C GLN A 25 44.98 -4.29 13.86
N THR A 26 44.53 -5.00 14.90
CA THR A 26 43.79 -4.44 16.05
C THR A 26 44.70 -3.71 17.05
N ASN A 27 45.99 -3.54 16.72
CA ASN A 27 47.00 -2.92 17.59
C ASN A 27 47.03 -1.38 17.54
N GLY A 28 46.05 -0.74 16.89
CA GLY A 28 46.05 0.71 16.65
C GLY A 28 44.81 1.49 17.08
N SER A 29 43.79 0.86 17.67
CA SER A 29 42.56 1.59 18.01
C SER A 29 42.75 2.44 19.27
N LYS A 30 42.72 3.76 19.09
CA LYS A 30 42.78 4.75 20.17
C LYS A 30 41.57 4.67 21.09
N LEU A 31 40.43 4.24 20.57
CA LEU A 31 39.20 4.08 21.37
C LEU A 31 39.30 2.90 22.34
N LEU A 32 39.81 1.77 21.89
CA LEU A 32 40.05 0.58 22.72
C LEU A 32 41.08 0.84 23.82
N THR A 33 42.09 1.68 23.55
CA THR A 33 43.06 2.10 24.58
C THR A 33 42.43 3.04 25.60
N VAL A 34 41.56 3.98 25.19
CA VAL A 34 40.78 4.82 26.12
C VAL A 34 39.80 3.98 26.97
N LEU A 35 39.16 2.97 26.38
CA LEU A 35 38.25 2.06 27.08
C LEU A 35 38.98 1.15 28.07
N ASN A 36 40.13 0.58 27.68
CA ASN A 36 40.93 -0.31 28.54
C ASN A 36 41.70 0.43 29.64
N ALA A 37 42.04 1.70 29.45
CA ALA A 37 42.69 2.52 30.47
C ALA A 37 41.73 2.93 31.62
N SER A 38 40.43 2.62 31.54
CA SER A 38 39.42 3.11 32.48
C SER A 38 39.07 2.11 33.62
N ALA A 39 39.91 2.03 34.67
CA ALA A 39 39.51 1.97 36.10
C ALA A 39 40.73 1.87 37.08
N PRO A 40 40.66 2.41 38.32
CA PRO A 40 39.52 3.08 38.98
C PRO A 40 39.68 4.61 39.16
N VAL A 41 38.64 5.33 38.72
CA VAL A 41 37.89 6.47 39.32
C VAL A 41 38.60 7.70 39.95
N GLN A 42 39.89 7.72 40.32
CA GLN A 42 40.53 8.97 40.79
C GLN A 42 41.21 9.78 39.66
N GLU A 43 41.90 9.12 38.73
CA GLU A 43 42.76 9.84 37.77
C GLU A 43 42.02 10.54 36.64
N LEU A 44 40.80 10.13 36.27
CA LEU A 44 40.00 10.83 35.26
C LEU A 44 39.39 12.12 35.80
N LEU A 45 38.97 12.15 37.06
CA LEU A 45 38.58 13.39 37.74
C LEU A 45 39.80 14.28 38.01
N TYR A 46 40.96 13.70 38.38
CA TYR A 46 42.20 14.47 38.53
C TYR A 46 42.74 15.00 37.20
N HIS A 47 42.62 14.29 36.09
CA HIS A 47 43.02 14.83 34.78
C HIS A 47 42.05 15.89 34.24
N ILE A 48 40.78 15.86 34.66
CA ILE A 48 39.79 16.91 34.37
C ILE A 48 39.98 18.13 35.30
N ASP A 49 40.36 17.96 36.57
CA ASP A 49 40.53 19.05 37.54
C ASP A 49 41.95 19.68 37.55
N VAL A 50 43.02 18.92 37.27
CA VAL A 50 44.39 19.46 37.21
C VAL A 50 44.58 20.37 36.00
N TRP A 51 43.88 20.10 34.89
CA TRP A 51 43.88 21.00 33.72
C TRP A 51 42.97 22.21 33.87
N ARG A 52 42.10 22.24 34.90
CA ARG A 52 41.24 23.38 35.19
C ARG A 52 41.93 24.44 36.07
N ASN A 53 43.01 24.09 36.76
CA ASN A 53 43.72 25.00 37.67
C ASN A 53 45.10 25.50 37.18
N GLU A 54 45.62 25.00 36.05
CA GLU A 54 46.87 25.54 35.45
C GLU A 54 46.66 26.45 34.23
N ALA A 55 45.41 26.72 33.83
CA ALA A 55 45.09 27.66 32.74
C ALA A 55 44.52 29.00 33.22
N ALA A 56 44.94 29.46 34.40
CA ALA A 56 44.74 30.84 34.84
C ALA A 56 45.95 31.71 34.47
N SER A 57 46.43 31.64 33.22
CA SER A 57 47.28 32.69 32.66
C SER A 57 47.36 32.61 31.13
N VAL A 58 46.74 33.61 30.49
CA VAL A 58 47.12 34.23 29.20
C VAL A 58 46.48 33.65 27.91
N THR A 59 45.61 34.51 27.34
CA THR A 59 45.21 34.71 25.93
C THR A 59 44.32 33.71 25.18
N VAL A 60 43.08 34.18 24.94
CA VAL A 60 42.29 34.18 23.68
C VAL A 60 42.49 33.00 22.71
N GLU A 61 41.55 32.04 22.72
CA GLU A 61 40.82 31.50 21.54
C GLU A 61 39.74 30.50 22.01
N SER A 62 38.70 30.32 21.19
CA SER A 62 37.41 29.63 21.43
C SER A 62 37.40 28.37 22.32
N PRO A 63 36.30 28.10 23.05
CA PRO A 63 36.20 26.95 23.95
C PRO A 63 36.23 25.64 23.16
N ALA A 64 37.20 24.78 23.49
CA ALA A 64 37.41 23.47 22.91
C ALA A 64 36.23 22.53 23.23
N SER A 65 35.35 22.32 22.25
CA SER A 65 34.45 21.16 22.24
C SER A 65 35.25 19.89 21.90
N SER A 66 35.32 18.96 22.86
CA SER A 66 35.43 17.48 22.72
C SER A 66 36.68 16.86 22.02
N ASN A 67 37.69 16.49 22.82
CA ASN A 67 38.79 15.59 22.41
C ASN A 67 38.36 14.14 22.11
N LEU A 68 37.21 13.71 22.64
CA LEU A 68 36.73 12.33 22.50
C LEU A 68 35.99 12.12 21.16
N GLU A 69 35.16 13.10 20.77
CA GLU A 69 34.43 13.09 19.49
C GLU A 69 35.41 13.05 18.30
N SER A 70 36.52 13.79 18.37
CA SER A 70 37.55 13.79 17.33
C SER A 70 38.30 12.45 17.24
N VAL A 71 38.56 11.79 18.37
CA VAL A 71 39.15 10.44 18.41
C VAL A 71 38.20 9.42 17.81
N ILE A 72 36.93 9.42 18.22
CA ILE A 72 35.90 8.53 17.65
C ILE A 72 35.80 8.71 16.14
N ARG A 73 35.76 9.96 15.66
CA ARG A 73 35.67 10.26 14.23
C ARG A 73 36.93 9.85 13.47
N SER A 74 38.11 10.01 14.06
CA SER A 74 39.37 9.54 13.46
C SER A 74 39.45 8.00 13.29
N GLU A 75 38.77 7.25 14.17
CA GLU A 75 38.69 5.78 14.09
C GLU A 75 37.73 5.30 13.00
N VAL A 76 36.61 6.01 12.81
CA VAL A 76 35.68 5.74 11.70
C VAL A 76 36.34 6.07 10.37
N GLY A 77 37.01 7.22 10.28
CA GLY A 77 37.81 7.61 9.11
C GLY A 77 37.02 7.65 7.81
N GLY A 78 35.72 7.95 7.88
CA GLY A 78 34.81 7.94 6.74
C GLY A 78 34.31 6.57 6.27
N ASP A 79 34.74 5.47 6.91
CA ASP A 79 34.28 4.11 6.59
C ASP A 79 33.17 3.66 7.55
N TRP A 80 31.95 3.51 7.03
CA TRP A 80 30.78 3.16 7.83
C TRP A 80 30.87 1.77 8.46
N GLU A 81 31.60 0.83 7.85
CA GLU A 81 31.79 -0.49 8.45
C GLU A 81 32.63 -0.41 9.73
N ARG A 82 33.56 0.55 9.81
CA ARG A 82 34.27 0.87 11.06
C ARG A 82 33.36 1.57 12.07
N GLY A 83 32.42 2.38 11.59
CA GLY A 83 31.36 2.98 12.41
C GLY A 83 30.55 1.94 13.18
N LYS A 84 30.22 0.80 12.55
CA LYS A 84 29.54 -0.33 13.22
C LYS A 84 30.36 -0.93 14.35
N LEU A 85 31.68 -1.06 14.17
CA LEU A 85 32.59 -1.54 15.21
C LEU A 85 32.65 -0.56 16.40
N VAL A 86 32.73 0.74 16.11
CA VAL A 86 32.67 1.79 17.14
C VAL A 86 31.34 1.75 17.90
N LEU A 87 30.22 1.48 17.22
CA LEU A 87 28.93 1.33 17.87
C LEU A 87 28.87 0.10 18.80
N GLN A 88 29.52 -1.01 18.44
CA GLN A 88 29.66 -2.16 19.33
C GLN A 88 30.46 -1.82 20.60
N LEU A 89 31.45 -0.94 20.49
CA LEU A 89 32.23 -0.45 21.64
C LEU A 89 31.37 0.39 22.60
N ALA A 90 30.26 1.00 22.14
CA ALA A 90 29.30 1.67 23.01
C ALA A 90 28.65 0.70 24.02
N LYS A 91 28.49 -0.60 23.69
CA LYS A 91 28.00 -1.61 24.65
C LYS A 91 28.99 -1.87 25.78
N GLN A 92 30.29 -1.67 25.51
CA GLN A 92 31.38 -1.91 26.45
C GLN A 92 31.74 -0.67 27.26
N ALA A 93 31.29 0.52 26.83
CA ALA A 93 31.47 1.77 27.56
C ALA A 93 30.75 1.73 28.92
N ARG A 94 31.43 2.15 29.98
CA ARG A 94 30.93 2.08 31.36
C ARG A 94 30.08 3.29 31.78
N THR A 95 30.28 4.44 31.15
CA THR A 95 29.57 5.69 31.50
C THR A 95 28.56 6.08 30.43
N LEU A 96 27.46 6.71 30.86
CA LEU A 96 26.40 7.15 29.97
C LEU A 96 26.87 8.30 29.07
N GLU A 97 27.74 9.19 29.57
CA GLU A 97 28.28 10.30 28.76
C GLU A 97 29.16 9.79 27.60
N LEU A 98 29.93 8.72 27.82
CA LEU A 98 30.77 8.13 26.76
C LEU A 98 29.92 7.47 25.67
N LYS A 99 28.82 6.82 26.05
CA LYS A 99 27.88 6.23 25.10
C LYS A 99 27.19 7.30 24.26
N GLU A 100 26.69 8.34 24.91
CA GLU A 100 26.07 9.49 24.22
C GLU A 100 27.05 10.18 23.26
N ALA A 101 28.30 10.39 23.69
CA ALA A 101 29.35 10.93 22.84
C ALA A 101 29.63 10.03 21.62
N ILE A 102 29.65 8.71 21.79
CA ILE A 102 29.79 7.75 20.68
C ILE A 102 28.62 7.88 19.70
N TYR A 103 27.37 7.85 20.18
CA TYR A 103 26.21 7.93 19.31
C TYR A 103 26.14 9.25 18.54
N THR A 104 26.44 10.36 19.20
CA THR A 104 26.42 11.69 18.58
C THR A 104 27.59 11.87 17.61
N ALA A 105 28.78 11.35 17.93
CA ALA A 105 29.92 11.36 17.02
C ALA A 105 29.63 10.57 15.74
N LEU A 106 29.05 9.37 15.86
CA LEU A 106 28.67 8.54 14.71
C LEU A 106 27.61 9.22 13.84
N TRP A 107 26.62 9.87 14.45
CA TRP A 107 25.63 10.65 13.73
C TRP A 107 26.25 11.82 12.95
N LYS A 108 27.14 12.60 13.58
CA LYS A 108 27.87 13.69 12.90
C LYS A 108 28.78 13.17 11.78
N GLU A 109 29.37 11.99 11.96
CA GLU A 109 30.22 11.38 10.94
C GLU A 109 29.40 10.99 9.70
N LEU A 110 28.19 10.42 9.88
CA LEU A 110 27.25 10.20 8.77
C LEU A 110 26.92 11.49 8.02
N GLN A 111 26.74 12.60 8.74
CA GLN A 111 26.46 13.91 8.14
C GLN A 111 27.63 14.40 7.28
N GLN A 112 28.84 14.33 7.79
CA GLN A 112 30.03 14.85 7.13
C GLN A 112 30.49 14.01 5.94
N THR A 113 30.37 12.69 6.06
CA THR A 113 30.63 11.74 4.97
C THR A 113 29.55 11.76 3.90
N LYS A 114 28.51 12.59 4.07
CA LYS A 114 27.36 12.74 3.16
C LYS A 114 26.55 11.44 2.99
N GLN A 115 26.71 10.46 3.88
CA GLN A 115 25.91 9.24 3.86
C GLN A 115 24.46 9.47 4.30
N ILE A 116 24.18 10.59 4.98
CA ILE A 116 22.82 11.04 5.29
C ILE A 116 21.92 11.29 4.08
N TYR A 117 22.46 11.34 2.86
CA TYR A 117 21.63 11.46 1.66
C TYR A 117 21.06 10.11 1.19
N ASP A 118 21.55 8.99 1.74
CA ASP A 118 21.00 7.66 1.51
C ASP A 118 20.07 7.27 2.68
N PRO A 119 18.73 7.25 2.49
CA PRO A 119 17.80 6.88 3.55
C PRO A 119 18.02 5.46 4.07
N SER A 120 18.57 4.55 3.25
CA SER A 120 18.90 3.19 3.68
C SER A 120 19.97 3.17 4.77
N LYS A 121 20.94 4.08 4.71
CA LYS A 121 22.01 4.20 5.71
C LYS A 121 21.49 4.79 7.01
N ILE A 122 20.56 5.74 6.94
CA ILE A 122 19.93 6.30 8.14
C ILE A 122 19.05 5.23 8.82
N LEU A 123 18.27 4.46 8.05
CA LEU A 123 17.47 3.37 8.60
C LEU A 123 18.34 2.31 9.26
N GLU A 124 19.43 1.89 8.61
CA GLU A 124 20.39 0.94 9.20
C GLU A 124 20.98 1.47 10.51
N PHE A 125 21.32 2.76 10.58
CA PHE A 125 21.80 3.37 11.82
C PHE A 125 20.72 3.44 12.90
N TYR A 126 19.49 3.81 12.54
CA TYR A 126 18.34 3.85 13.45
C TYR A 126 18.06 2.46 14.04
N ASP A 127 18.00 1.43 13.19
CA ASP A 127 17.81 0.05 13.61
C ASP A 127 18.90 -0.38 14.58
N GLN A 128 20.17 -0.04 14.30
CA GLN A 128 21.27 -0.35 15.19
C GLN A 128 21.18 0.38 16.54
N LEU A 129 20.79 1.66 16.56
CA LEU A 129 20.56 2.40 17.80
C LEU A 129 19.39 1.83 18.59
N SER A 130 18.32 1.38 17.93
CA SER A 130 17.12 0.83 18.59
C SER A 130 17.39 -0.46 19.38
N LEU A 131 18.49 -1.15 19.10
CA LEU A 131 18.95 -2.33 19.85
C LEU A 131 19.58 -1.98 21.21
N HIS A 132 19.77 -0.69 21.49
CA HIS A 132 20.37 -0.18 22.71
C HIS A 132 19.33 0.57 23.55
N THR A 133 19.25 0.25 24.85
CA THR A 133 18.25 0.84 25.76
C THR A 133 18.68 2.19 26.34
N ASP A 134 19.92 2.58 26.12
CA ASP A 134 20.61 3.73 26.70
C ASP A 134 20.89 4.85 25.68
N VAL A 135 20.26 4.77 24.50
CA VAL A 135 20.33 5.85 23.51
C VAL A 135 19.42 7.01 23.96
N PRO A 136 19.91 8.26 23.95
CA PRO A 136 19.07 9.43 24.23
C PRO A 136 17.87 9.49 23.28
N VAL A 137 16.67 9.66 23.84
CA VAL A 137 15.42 9.72 23.06
C VAL A 137 15.46 10.83 22.02
N GLN A 138 16.05 11.98 22.37
CA GLN A 138 16.19 13.12 21.45
C GLN A 138 17.05 12.77 20.22
N LEU A 139 18.07 11.92 20.40
CA LEU A 139 18.90 11.47 19.28
C LEU A 139 18.13 10.48 18.40
N MET A 140 17.41 9.53 19.01
CA MET A 140 16.53 8.60 18.27
C MET A 140 15.50 9.35 17.42
N GLU A 141 14.81 10.33 18.01
CA GLU A 141 13.84 11.18 17.30
C GLU A 141 14.49 11.98 16.16
N LEU A 142 15.69 12.51 16.38
CA LEU A 142 16.42 13.28 15.37
C LEU A 142 16.80 12.40 14.17
N VAL A 143 17.35 11.21 14.44
CA VAL A 143 17.71 10.23 13.39
C VAL A 143 16.44 9.78 12.65
N TYR A 144 15.36 9.51 13.37
CA TYR A 144 14.08 9.11 12.79
C TYR A 144 13.50 10.20 11.87
N ARG A 145 13.42 11.45 12.34
CA ARG A 145 12.96 12.58 11.50
C ARG A 145 13.84 12.79 10.28
N ALA A 146 15.16 12.63 10.43
CA ALA A 146 16.06 12.71 9.29
C ALA A 146 15.82 11.58 8.28
N PHE A 147 15.57 10.36 8.74
CA PHE A 147 15.18 9.22 7.89
C PHE A 147 13.89 9.52 7.13
N VAL A 148 12.85 9.97 7.83
CA VAL A 148 11.55 10.32 7.24
C VAL A 148 11.71 11.40 6.16
N ASN A 149 12.37 12.52 6.49
CA ASN A 149 12.56 13.63 5.56
C ASN A 149 13.38 13.24 4.32
N ARG A 150 14.45 12.45 4.50
CA ARG A 150 15.30 12.00 3.37
C ARG A 150 14.60 10.95 2.52
N SER A 151 13.80 10.08 3.13
CA SER A 151 12.96 9.14 2.41
C SER A 151 11.92 9.87 1.57
N ALA A 152 11.21 10.84 2.14
CA ALA A 152 10.26 11.68 1.41
C ALA A 152 10.93 12.37 0.21
N GLN A 153 12.07 13.03 0.40
CA GLN A 153 12.83 13.67 -0.69
C GLN A 153 13.22 12.71 -1.82
N LEU A 154 13.60 11.47 -1.50
CA LEU A 154 13.90 10.46 -2.52
C LEU A 154 12.62 10.03 -3.27
N LEU A 155 11.51 9.90 -2.54
CA LEU A 155 10.21 9.49 -3.05
C LEU A 155 9.45 10.62 -3.78
N GLU A 156 9.93 11.85 -3.75
CA GLU A 156 9.42 12.96 -4.57
C GLU A 156 9.74 12.74 -6.07
N ALA A 157 10.83 12.04 -6.40
CA ALA A 157 11.32 11.94 -7.78
C ALA A 157 10.28 11.38 -8.79
N PRO A 158 9.50 10.32 -8.49
CA PRO A 158 8.43 9.83 -9.35
C PRO A 158 7.30 10.84 -9.58
N PHE A 159 7.12 11.81 -8.69
CA PHE A 159 6.10 12.86 -8.82
C PHE A 159 6.54 14.03 -9.69
N HIS A 160 7.83 14.18 -10.00
CA HIS A 160 8.33 15.27 -10.85
C HIS A 160 8.68 14.85 -12.28
N THR A 161 8.62 13.55 -12.58
CA THR A 161 8.82 13.06 -13.95
C THR A 161 7.56 13.18 -14.79
N ARG A 162 7.73 13.54 -16.06
CA ARG A 162 6.67 13.47 -17.08
C ARG A 162 6.57 12.10 -17.74
N SER A 163 7.58 11.24 -17.56
CA SER A 163 7.64 9.92 -18.18
C SER A 163 7.01 8.88 -17.26
N ARG A 164 5.94 8.23 -17.75
CA ARG A 164 5.28 7.08 -17.09
C ARG A 164 6.15 5.80 -17.08
N HIS A 165 7.25 5.79 -17.83
CA HIS A 165 8.19 4.66 -17.89
C HIS A 165 9.54 4.99 -17.24
N ALA A 166 9.64 6.11 -16.51
CA ALA A 166 10.83 6.41 -15.74
C ALA A 166 11.00 5.37 -14.63
N SER A 167 12.17 4.75 -14.57
CA SER A 167 12.54 3.83 -13.49
C SER A 167 13.36 4.58 -12.45
N PHE A 168 13.08 4.33 -11.18
CA PHE A 168 13.79 4.92 -10.05
C PHE A 168 14.37 3.81 -9.17
N PRO A 169 15.55 3.26 -9.52
CA PRO A 169 16.11 2.10 -8.80
C PRO A 169 16.29 2.32 -7.30
N LEU A 170 16.67 3.53 -6.89
CA LEU A 170 16.83 3.89 -5.47
C LEU A 170 15.49 3.96 -4.74
N VAL A 171 14.44 4.47 -5.40
CA VAL A 171 13.07 4.46 -4.87
C VAL A 171 12.60 3.02 -4.70
N HIS A 172 12.74 2.18 -5.74
CA HIS A 172 12.37 0.76 -5.65
C HIS A 172 13.09 0.03 -4.51
N SER A 173 14.39 0.29 -4.34
CA SER A 173 15.20 -0.29 -3.25
C SER A 173 14.66 0.13 -1.87
N LEU A 174 14.41 1.43 -1.67
CA LEU A 174 13.86 1.95 -0.41
C LEU A 174 12.47 1.37 -0.12
N VAL A 175 11.57 1.44 -1.10
CA VAL A 175 10.19 0.98 -1.02
C VAL A 175 10.12 -0.51 -0.67
N HIS A 176 10.96 -1.33 -1.30
CA HIS A 176 11.10 -2.76 -0.99
C HIS A 176 11.70 -3.03 0.40
N ARG A 177 12.42 -2.06 0.99
CA ARG A 177 12.94 -2.18 2.36
C ARG A 177 11.87 -1.84 3.40
N LEU A 178 10.97 -0.91 3.06
CA LEU A 178 9.82 -0.54 3.90
C LEU A 178 8.76 -1.65 3.98
N THR A 179 8.68 -2.58 3.01
CA THR A 179 7.67 -3.67 2.99
C THR A 179 7.91 -4.79 4.00
N PHE A 180 9.14 -4.99 4.50
CA PHE A 180 9.47 -6.23 5.21
C PHE A 180 8.91 -6.37 6.63
N SER A 181 8.42 -5.29 7.27
CA SER A 181 7.84 -5.39 8.62
C SER A 181 7.20 -4.12 9.19
N THR A 182 7.20 -2.97 8.53
CA THR A 182 6.95 -1.68 9.20
C THR A 182 6.05 -0.72 8.40
N LEU A 183 4.74 -0.88 8.57
CA LEU A 183 3.72 -0.01 7.98
C LEU A 183 3.70 1.41 8.58
N ASP A 184 4.20 1.59 9.81
CA ASP A 184 4.20 2.90 10.48
C ASP A 184 5.16 3.90 9.83
N TYR A 185 6.34 3.46 9.40
CA TYR A 185 7.32 4.35 8.75
C TYR A 185 6.78 4.94 7.46
N LEU A 186 6.06 4.12 6.68
CA LEU A 186 5.49 4.57 5.41
C LEU A 186 4.50 5.72 5.61
N ARG A 187 3.64 5.66 6.65
CA ARG A 187 2.68 6.73 6.93
C ARG A 187 3.37 8.07 7.18
N ASP A 188 4.39 8.07 8.02
CA ASP A 188 5.08 9.31 8.40
C ASP A 188 5.91 9.87 7.22
N ILE A 189 6.46 8.99 6.38
CA ILE A 189 7.13 9.36 5.12
C ILE A 189 6.15 9.96 4.10
N LEU A 190 4.99 9.34 3.91
CA LEU A 190 3.95 9.82 3.00
C LEU A 190 3.41 11.19 3.42
N GLU A 191 3.34 11.46 4.72
CA GLU A 191 2.88 12.76 5.23
C GLU A 191 3.81 13.89 4.76
N VAL A 192 5.12 13.73 5.01
CA VAL A 192 6.12 14.70 4.59
C VAL A 192 6.22 14.78 3.06
N LEU A 193 6.10 13.65 2.37
CA LEU A 193 6.09 13.59 0.91
C LEU A 193 4.92 14.39 0.33
N TYR A 194 3.70 14.20 0.84
CA TYR A 194 2.54 14.91 0.32
C TYR A 194 2.58 16.40 0.63
N ASP A 195 3.06 16.80 1.81
CA ASP A 195 3.33 18.22 2.11
C ASP A 195 4.27 18.85 1.08
N ALA A 196 5.36 18.15 0.73
CA ALA A 196 6.33 18.62 -0.25
C ALA A 196 5.75 18.67 -1.67
N VAL A 197 5.20 17.55 -2.16
CA VAL A 197 4.73 17.45 -3.55
C VAL A 197 3.49 18.32 -3.81
N LEU A 198 2.53 18.39 -2.88
CA LEU A 198 1.35 19.24 -3.04
C LEU A 198 1.68 20.74 -2.95
N SER A 199 2.83 21.10 -2.38
CA SER A 199 3.31 22.50 -2.38
C SER A 199 3.96 22.92 -3.70
N LEU A 200 4.48 21.95 -4.47
CA LEU A 200 5.26 22.19 -5.70
C LEU A 200 4.47 21.88 -6.97
N GLU A 201 3.59 20.87 -6.93
CA GLU A 201 2.84 20.35 -8.07
C GLU A 201 1.34 20.62 -7.90
N THR A 202 0.60 20.55 -9.02
CA THR A 202 -0.87 20.64 -8.94
C THR A 202 -1.46 19.38 -8.32
N PRO A 203 -2.56 19.47 -7.53
CA PRO A 203 -3.16 18.30 -6.90
C PRO A 203 -3.53 17.18 -7.89
N LEU A 204 -4.04 17.54 -9.08
CA LEU A 204 -4.34 16.59 -10.15
C LEU A 204 -3.08 15.80 -10.58
N SER A 205 -1.97 16.50 -10.81
CA SER A 205 -0.70 15.89 -11.21
C SER A 205 -0.18 14.91 -10.15
N VAL A 206 -0.34 15.23 -8.86
CA VAL A 206 0.05 14.33 -7.76
C VAL A 206 -0.77 13.04 -7.79
N VAL A 207 -2.09 13.17 -7.91
CA VAL A 207 -3.01 12.03 -7.96
C VAL A 207 -2.70 11.14 -9.18
N GLU A 208 -2.55 11.72 -10.37
CA GLU A 208 -2.27 10.96 -11.60
C GLU A 208 -0.93 10.21 -11.56
N ARG A 209 0.06 10.71 -10.80
CA ARG A 209 1.40 10.12 -10.71
C ARG A 209 1.55 9.12 -9.57
N LEU A 210 0.56 9.00 -8.68
CA LEU A 210 0.62 8.08 -7.54
C LEU A 210 0.84 6.62 -7.95
N GLY A 211 0.32 6.19 -9.11
CA GLY A 211 0.55 4.84 -9.63
C GLY A 211 2.02 4.52 -9.92
N ASN A 212 2.89 5.52 -10.04
CA ASN A 212 4.34 5.32 -10.26
C ASN A 212 5.12 5.17 -8.94
N PHE A 213 4.43 5.23 -7.79
CA PHE A 213 5.05 5.22 -6.47
C PHE A 213 5.67 3.87 -6.09
N THR A 214 4.92 2.78 -6.26
CA THR A 214 5.32 1.45 -5.81
C THR A 214 4.61 0.37 -6.63
N ALA A 215 5.24 -0.80 -6.71
CA ALA A 215 4.63 -2.01 -7.24
C ALA A 215 3.88 -2.83 -6.17
N SER A 216 4.04 -2.51 -4.88
CA SER A 216 3.35 -3.20 -3.79
C SER A 216 1.93 -2.68 -3.63
N LEU A 217 0.92 -3.55 -3.78
CA LEU A 217 -0.49 -3.17 -3.65
C LEU A 217 -0.82 -2.62 -2.26
N THR A 218 -0.25 -3.19 -1.21
CA THR A 218 -0.46 -2.75 0.17
C THR A 218 0.06 -1.33 0.42
N GLN A 219 1.25 -1.02 -0.07
CA GLN A 219 1.82 0.32 0.05
C GLN A 219 1.07 1.32 -0.83
N LEU A 220 0.64 0.91 -2.02
CA LEU A 220 -0.17 1.74 -2.90
C LEU A 220 -1.56 2.01 -2.31
N ALA A 221 -2.17 1.04 -1.63
CA ALA A 221 -3.42 1.19 -0.90
C ALA A 221 -3.28 2.22 0.22
N GLN A 222 -2.26 2.09 1.06
CA GLN A 222 -1.97 3.04 2.15
C GLN A 222 -1.70 4.45 1.61
N ALA A 223 -0.93 4.56 0.52
CA ALA A 223 -0.65 5.83 -0.14
C ALA A 223 -1.94 6.49 -0.67
N ASN A 224 -2.83 5.72 -1.32
CA ASN A 224 -4.13 6.23 -1.75
C ASN A 224 -4.99 6.72 -0.58
N LEU A 225 -5.09 5.94 0.52
CA LEU A 225 -5.88 6.31 1.70
C LEU A 225 -5.37 7.59 2.35
N GLN A 226 -4.05 7.71 2.53
CA GLN A 226 -3.48 8.91 3.13
C GLN A 226 -3.63 10.12 2.21
N LEU A 227 -3.48 9.95 0.89
CA LEU A 227 -3.74 11.02 -0.07
C LEU A 227 -5.20 11.47 -0.03
N LEU A 228 -6.17 10.56 0.04
CA LEU A 228 -7.61 10.87 0.15
C LEU A 228 -7.95 11.69 1.40
N SER A 229 -7.18 11.53 2.48
CA SER A 229 -7.41 12.25 3.74
C SER A 229 -7.03 13.75 3.66
N ARG A 230 -6.22 14.14 2.66
CA ARG A 230 -5.64 15.49 2.52
C ARG A 230 -6.70 16.56 2.20
N GLU A 231 -6.69 17.65 2.96
CA GLU A 231 -7.64 18.77 2.85
C GLU A 231 -7.52 19.51 1.50
N GLU A 232 -6.32 19.55 0.92
CA GLU A 232 -6.04 20.18 -0.36
C GLU A 232 -6.86 19.57 -1.50
N LEU A 233 -7.16 18.27 -1.41
CA LEU A 233 -7.88 17.50 -2.41
C LEU A 233 -9.41 17.56 -2.23
N LYS A 234 -9.89 17.95 -1.04
CA LYS A 234 -11.32 18.07 -0.74
C LYS A 234 -11.98 19.31 -1.36
N ARG A 235 -11.20 20.21 -1.97
CA ARG A 235 -11.65 21.50 -2.53
C ARG A 235 -12.56 21.42 -3.76
N GLY A 236 -13.04 20.24 -4.13
CA GLY A 236 -14.16 20.07 -5.07
C GLY A 236 -13.81 20.22 -6.55
N ASP A 237 -12.53 20.12 -6.95
CA ASP A 237 -12.20 19.97 -8.36
C ASP A 237 -12.70 18.61 -8.88
N PRO A 238 -13.66 18.57 -9.82
CA PRO A 238 -14.23 17.33 -10.32
C PRO A 238 -13.19 16.44 -11.01
N GLN A 239 -12.16 17.02 -11.64
CA GLN A 239 -11.11 16.24 -12.30
C GLN A 239 -10.24 15.51 -11.28
N VAL A 240 -9.90 16.17 -10.18
CA VAL A 240 -9.14 15.59 -9.07
C VAL A 240 -9.94 14.46 -8.42
N GLN A 241 -11.22 14.67 -8.15
CA GLN A 241 -12.09 13.65 -7.57
C GLN A 241 -12.25 12.44 -8.49
N GLN A 242 -12.39 12.68 -9.79
CA GLN A 242 -12.43 11.61 -10.78
C GLN A 242 -11.11 10.83 -10.83
N ALA A 243 -9.97 11.51 -10.79
CA ALA A 243 -8.65 10.87 -10.77
C ALA A 243 -8.42 10.03 -9.50
N LEU A 244 -8.85 10.53 -8.34
CA LEU A 244 -8.79 9.80 -7.06
C LEU A 244 -9.61 8.52 -7.12
N GLN A 245 -10.86 8.62 -7.60
CA GLN A 245 -11.73 7.45 -7.78
C GLN A 245 -11.17 6.47 -8.83
N SER A 246 -10.56 6.98 -9.90
CA SER A 246 -9.88 6.13 -10.88
C SER A 246 -8.71 5.37 -10.27
N ASN A 247 -7.93 5.98 -9.37
CA ASN A 247 -6.82 5.30 -8.71
C ASN A 247 -7.31 4.17 -7.80
N LEU A 248 -8.38 4.41 -7.03
CA LEU A 248 -9.00 3.37 -6.21
C LEU A 248 -9.49 2.21 -7.07
N ARG A 249 -10.18 2.49 -8.18
CA ARG A 249 -10.64 1.45 -9.12
C ARG A 249 -9.50 0.67 -9.73
N ASN A 250 -8.47 1.37 -10.21
CA ASN A 250 -7.27 0.74 -10.79
C ASN A 250 -6.58 -0.18 -9.78
N LEU A 251 -6.61 0.16 -8.48
CA LEU A 251 -6.09 -0.66 -7.40
C LEU A 251 -6.93 -1.93 -7.19
N LEU A 252 -8.26 -1.83 -7.21
CA LEU A 252 -9.19 -2.98 -7.11
C LEU A 252 -9.12 -3.91 -8.33
N GLU A 253 -8.72 -3.38 -9.49
CA GLU A 253 -8.51 -4.13 -10.72
C GLU A 253 -7.14 -4.83 -10.78
N GLN A 254 -6.23 -4.58 -9.83
CA GLN A 254 -4.93 -5.24 -9.83
C GLN A 254 -5.05 -6.72 -9.42
N PRO A 255 -4.34 -7.63 -10.12
CA PRO A 255 -4.26 -9.02 -9.70
C PRO A 255 -3.64 -9.11 -8.31
N GLY A 256 -4.24 -9.90 -7.43
CA GLY A 256 -3.69 -10.12 -6.09
C GLY A 256 -4.20 -9.16 -5.02
N PHE A 257 -5.01 -8.13 -5.36
CA PHE A 257 -5.48 -7.13 -4.38
C PHE A 257 -6.11 -7.76 -3.13
N GLU A 258 -7.05 -8.69 -3.32
CA GLU A 258 -7.75 -9.38 -2.22
C GLU A 258 -6.82 -10.28 -1.38
N GLN A 259 -5.70 -10.74 -1.95
CA GLN A 259 -4.75 -11.65 -1.28
C GLN A 259 -3.59 -10.92 -0.61
N GLU A 260 -3.08 -9.85 -1.23
CA GLU A 260 -1.87 -9.14 -0.79
C GLU A 260 -2.17 -8.00 0.19
N VAL A 261 -3.32 -7.34 0.04
CA VAL A 261 -3.70 -6.20 0.87
C VAL A 261 -4.35 -6.70 2.17
N VAL A 262 -3.95 -6.12 3.29
CA VAL A 262 -4.49 -6.51 4.61
C VAL A 262 -5.99 -6.17 4.68
N PRO A 263 -6.86 -7.04 5.25
CA PRO A 263 -8.31 -6.83 5.29
C PRO A 263 -8.76 -5.49 5.90
N SER A 264 -8.02 -4.94 6.86
CA SER A 264 -8.32 -3.61 7.42
C SER A 264 -8.18 -2.50 6.38
N LEU A 265 -7.10 -2.52 5.58
CA LEU A 265 -6.88 -1.56 4.51
C LEU A 265 -7.90 -1.75 3.38
N GLN A 266 -8.27 -3.00 3.07
CA GLN A 266 -9.33 -3.29 2.10
C GLN A 266 -10.66 -2.63 2.54
N ALA A 267 -11.04 -2.79 3.81
CA ALA A 267 -12.26 -2.19 4.35
C ALA A 267 -12.24 -0.65 4.27
N ASP A 268 -11.11 -0.03 4.59
CA ASP A 268 -10.93 1.42 4.48
C ASP A 268 -11.05 1.90 3.02
N ILE A 269 -10.45 1.18 2.07
CA ILE A 269 -10.58 1.47 0.63
C ILE A 269 -12.04 1.37 0.19
N TYR A 270 -12.75 0.30 0.58
CA TYR A 270 -14.15 0.11 0.24
C TYR A 270 -15.05 1.23 0.79
N ALA A 271 -14.73 1.76 1.98
CA ALA A 271 -15.47 2.87 2.58
C ALA A 271 -15.38 4.19 1.80
N HIS A 272 -14.37 4.35 0.93
CA HIS A 272 -14.19 5.53 0.09
C HIS A 272 -14.77 5.39 -1.33
N LEU A 273 -15.35 4.24 -1.66
CA LEU A 273 -16.02 4.02 -2.95
C LEU A 273 -17.43 4.63 -2.95
N PRO A 274 -17.97 4.99 -4.13
CA PRO A 274 -19.38 5.37 -4.26
C PRO A 274 -20.31 4.29 -3.72
N LYS A 275 -21.47 4.68 -3.18
CA LYS A 275 -22.40 3.79 -2.47
C LYS A 275 -22.67 2.47 -3.18
N ASP A 276 -23.08 2.49 -4.46
CA ASP A 276 -23.40 1.25 -5.18
C ASP A 276 -22.16 0.37 -5.39
N GLU A 277 -21.01 0.98 -5.65
CA GLU A 277 -19.73 0.29 -5.80
C GLU A 277 -19.27 -0.31 -4.46
N GLN A 278 -19.35 0.44 -3.37
CA GLN A 278 -19.08 -0.04 -2.01
C GLN A 278 -19.92 -1.27 -1.65
N LEU A 279 -21.22 -1.28 -1.99
CA LEU A 279 -22.11 -2.41 -1.70
C LEU A 279 -21.69 -3.69 -2.42
N LEU A 280 -21.10 -3.59 -3.62
CA LEU A 280 -20.58 -4.76 -4.33
C LEU A 280 -19.49 -5.47 -3.54
N TYR A 281 -18.68 -4.76 -2.76
CA TYR A 281 -17.58 -5.33 -1.97
C TYR A 281 -17.98 -5.68 -0.54
N THR A 282 -18.90 -4.91 0.05
CA THR A 282 -19.20 -4.99 1.49
C THR A 282 -20.51 -5.74 1.81
N ALA A 283 -21.53 -5.66 0.96
CA ALA A 283 -22.84 -6.22 1.26
C ALA A 283 -22.87 -7.74 1.10
N ARG A 284 -23.66 -8.42 1.94
CA ARG A 284 -23.92 -9.86 1.77
C ARG A 284 -25.01 -10.12 0.74
N LYS A 285 -26.08 -9.33 0.80
CA LYS A 285 -27.19 -9.36 -0.16
C LYS A 285 -27.50 -7.94 -0.63
N VAL A 286 -27.92 -7.81 -1.88
CA VAL A 286 -28.39 -6.54 -2.46
C VAL A 286 -29.74 -6.71 -3.15
N CYS A 287 -30.52 -5.65 -3.13
CA CYS A 287 -31.62 -5.46 -4.06
C CYS A 287 -31.14 -4.59 -5.21
N ILE A 288 -31.47 -4.97 -6.44
CA ILE A 288 -31.06 -4.26 -7.65
C ILE A 288 -32.28 -3.49 -8.15
N ARG A 289 -32.20 -2.15 -8.17
CA ARG A 289 -33.30 -1.26 -8.57
C ARG A 289 -32.92 -0.46 -9.78
N ASN A 290 -33.82 -0.18 -10.70
CA ASN A 290 -33.55 0.79 -11.76
C ASN A 290 -33.31 2.19 -11.16
N VAL A 291 -32.30 2.93 -11.63
CA VAL A 291 -31.97 4.27 -11.09
C VAL A 291 -33.11 5.26 -11.30
N THR A 292 -33.78 5.18 -12.44
CA THR A 292 -34.78 6.16 -12.88
C THR A 292 -36.18 5.89 -12.36
N ASP A 293 -36.44 4.65 -11.93
CA ASP A 293 -37.71 4.25 -11.34
C ASP A 293 -37.52 3.68 -9.92
N GLY A 294 -38.02 4.43 -8.93
CA GLY A 294 -37.89 4.13 -7.51
C GLY A 294 -38.53 2.81 -7.06
N ASN A 295 -39.39 2.19 -7.87
CA ASN A 295 -40.11 0.96 -7.52
C ASN A 295 -39.76 -0.22 -8.42
N SER A 296 -38.96 -0.02 -9.48
CA SER A 296 -38.63 -1.06 -10.44
C SER A 296 -37.41 -1.87 -9.97
N TYR A 297 -37.66 -2.87 -9.13
CA TYR A 297 -36.63 -3.81 -8.67
C TYR A 297 -36.57 -5.04 -9.58
N ILE A 298 -35.36 -5.58 -9.74
CA ILE A 298 -35.17 -6.89 -10.35
C ILE A 298 -35.69 -7.97 -9.39
N TYR A 299 -36.54 -8.87 -9.89
CA TYR A 299 -37.04 -10.04 -9.17
C TYR A 299 -37.29 -11.22 -10.12
N GLU A 300 -37.53 -12.42 -9.59
CA GLU A 300 -37.89 -13.59 -10.42
C GLU A 300 -39.37 -13.56 -10.80
N CYS A 301 -39.66 -13.66 -12.10
CA CYS A 301 -41.04 -13.73 -12.58
C CYS A 301 -41.76 -14.96 -12.00
N PRO A 302 -42.99 -14.83 -11.50
CA PRO A 302 -43.69 -15.93 -10.83
C PRO A 302 -43.92 -17.18 -11.70
N GLN A 303 -44.04 -17.04 -13.03
CA GLN A 303 -44.50 -18.13 -13.90
C GLN A 303 -43.43 -18.69 -14.84
N THR A 304 -42.39 -17.93 -15.18
CA THR A 304 -41.58 -18.20 -16.39
C THR A 304 -40.08 -18.45 -16.13
N TYR A 305 -39.62 -18.47 -14.88
CA TYR A 305 -38.19 -18.45 -14.50
C TYR A 305 -37.40 -17.28 -15.10
N LEU A 306 -38.05 -16.36 -15.81
CA LEU A 306 -37.44 -15.14 -16.30
C LEU A 306 -37.15 -14.20 -15.13
N ILE A 307 -36.30 -13.23 -15.40
CA ILE A 307 -36.09 -12.11 -14.51
C ILE A 307 -37.02 -10.97 -14.93
N CYS A 308 -37.70 -10.37 -13.95
CA CYS A 308 -38.70 -9.33 -14.12
C CYS A 308 -38.25 -8.02 -13.44
N SER A 309 -38.78 -6.90 -13.90
CA SER A 309 -38.67 -5.58 -13.25
C SER A 309 -39.93 -4.77 -13.52
N ASN A 310 -40.69 -4.44 -12.47
CA ASN A 310 -41.98 -3.77 -12.61
C ASN A 310 -42.10 -2.59 -11.65
N ALA A 311 -42.21 -1.38 -12.20
CA ALA A 311 -42.44 -0.14 -11.46
C ALA A 311 -43.72 -0.13 -10.60
N ARG A 312 -44.75 -0.88 -11.03
CA ARG A 312 -46.04 -0.95 -10.34
C ARG A 312 -46.03 -1.89 -9.14
N ASP A 313 -45.03 -2.76 -9.05
CA ASP A 313 -44.93 -3.80 -8.02
C ASP A 313 -43.64 -3.59 -7.21
N GLN A 314 -43.77 -3.15 -5.96
CA GLN A 314 -42.63 -2.85 -5.08
C GLN A 314 -41.93 -4.11 -4.52
N LYS A 315 -41.95 -5.22 -5.27
CA LYS A 315 -41.30 -6.47 -4.88
C LYS A 315 -39.78 -6.31 -4.85
N LYS A 316 -39.26 -6.13 -3.65
CA LYS A 316 -37.82 -6.15 -3.39
C LYS A 316 -37.34 -7.60 -3.28
N ALA A 317 -36.62 -8.08 -4.28
CA ALA A 317 -35.91 -9.36 -4.19
C ALA A 317 -34.45 -9.15 -3.77
N ALA A 318 -34.02 -9.92 -2.78
CA ALA A 318 -32.64 -9.91 -2.32
C ALA A 318 -31.80 -10.95 -3.09
N TYR A 319 -30.62 -10.53 -3.55
CA TYR A 319 -29.63 -11.37 -4.22
C TYR A 319 -28.34 -11.38 -3.43
N PHE A 320 -27.82 -12.56 -3.13
CA PHE A 320 -26.45 -12.69 -2.64
C PHE A 320 -25.45 -12.30 -3.73
N ILE A 321 -24.34 -11.71 -3.32
CA ILE A 321 -23.24 -11.33 -4.20
C ILE A 321 -22.14 -12.38 -4.10
N GLN A 322 -21.76 -12.94 -5.24
CA GLN A 322 -20.54 -13.72 -5.40
C GLN A 322 -19.51 -12.87 -6.17
N ARG A 323 -18.31 -12.74 -5.60
CA ARG A 323 -17.21 -11.93 -6.13
C ARG A 323 -16.19 -12.85 -6.78
N GLY A 324 -15.64 -12.43 -7.90
CA GLY A 324 -14.59 -13.16 -8.61
C GLY A 324 -13.72 -12.21 -9.41
N HIS A 325 -12.65 -12.75 -9.97
CA HIS A 325 -11.80 -12.06 -10.93
C HIS A 325 -11.84 -12.84 -12.24
N SER A 326 -11.88 -12.12 -13.35
CA SER A 326 -11.80 -12.70 -14.69
C SER A 326 -10.35 -13.02 -15.07
N ASN A 327 -10.12 -13.68 -16.21
CA ASN A 327 -8.78 -14.06 -16.67
C ASN A 327 -7.86 -12.85 -16.90
N ASP A 328 -8.43 -11.68 -17.20
CA ASP A 328 -7.74 -10.39 -17.32
C ASP A 328 -7.65 -9.63 -15.99
N SER A 329 -7.85 -10.31 -14.86
CA SER A 329 -7.71 -9.81 -13.47
C SER A 329 -8.69 -8.73 -13.05
N ARG A 330 -9.66 -8.34 -13.90
CA ARG A 330 -10.71 -7.39 -13.52
C ARG A 330 -11.78 -8.05 -12.63
N PRO A 331 -12.38 -7.30 -11.69
CA PRO A 331 -13.44 -7.83 -10.84
C PRO A 331 -14.69 -8.14 -11.67
N GLN A 332 -15.38 -9.21 -11.27
CA GLN A 332 -16.65 -9.65 -11.83
C GLN A 332 -17.57 -10.16 -10.71
N PHE A 333 -18.87 -9.99 -10.92
CA PHE A 333 -19.87 -10.22 -9.90
C PHE A 333 -20.96 -11.15 -10.42
N ALA A 334 -21.42 -12.07 -9.59
CA ALA A 334 -22.57 -12.90 -9.89
C ALA A 334 -23.62 -12.73 -8.79
N PHE A 335 -24.87 -12.61 -9.20
CA PHE A 335 -26.00 -12.34 -8.30
C PHE A 335 -26.89 -13.58 -8.26
N TYR A 336 -27.13 -14.14 -7.07
CA TYR A 336 -28.02 -15.29 -6.91
C TYR A 336 -29.09 -15.08 -5.85
N SER A 337 -30.28 -15.60 -6.14
CA SER A 337 -31.50 -15.45 -5.36
C SER A 337 -31.33 -15.87 -3.90
N ALA A 338 -31.67 -14.99 -2.97
CA ALA A 338 -31.70 -15.32 -1.55
C ALA A 338 -32.81 -16.31 -1.20
N PHE A 339 -33.94 -16.24 -1.92
CA PHE A 339 -35.11 -17.08 -1.70
C PHE A 339 -34.87 -18.52 -2.17
N TRP A 340 -34.53 -18.71 -3.45
CA TRP A 340 -34.38 -20.07 -4.00
C TRP A 340 -33.05 -20.72 -3.65
N ARG A 341 -32.01 -19.91 -3.37
CA ARG A 341 -30.60 -20.30 -3.15
C ARG A 341 -30.05 -21.15 -4.32
N ASN A 342 -28.91 -20.75 -4.87
CA ASN A 342 -28.29 -21.37 -6.06
C ASN A 342 -28.96 -21.05 -7.41
N ARG A 343 -29.81 -20.01 -7.51
CA ARG A 343 -30.28 -19.52 -8.82
C ARG A 343 -29.75 -18.14 -9.11
N TYR A 344 -28.94 -18.03 -10.16
CA TYR A 344 -28.28 -16.81 -10.61
C TYR A 344 -29.12 -16.07 -11.66
N ILE A 345 -28.95 -14.75 -11.70
CA ILE A 345 -29.33 -13.93 -12.85
C ILE A 345 -28.41 -14.30 -14.00
N LEU A 346 -28.91 -15.09 -14.94
CA LEU A 346 -28.14 -15.68 -16.03
C LEU A 346 -28.61 -15.17 -17.39
N MET A 347 -27.66 -14.76 -18.22
CA MET A 347 -27.87 -14.47 -19.62
C MET A 347 -27.69 -15.77 -20.44
N GLU A 348 -28.76 -16.30 -21.02
CA GLU A 348 -28.66 -17.42 -21.96
C GLU A 348 -28.11 -16.90 -23.32
N PRO A 349 -27.18 -17.61 -23.97
CA PRO A 349 -26.72 -17.22 -25.30
C PRO A 349 -27.90 -17.20 -26.27
N ALA A 350 -28.02 -16.13 -27.07
CA ALA A 350 -29.01 -16.10 -28.14
C ALA A 350 -28.72 -17.25 -29.11
N THR A 351 -29.64 -18.20 -29.27
CA THR A 351 -29.52 -19.24 -30.28
C THR A 351 -29.46 -18.57 -31.65
N ALA A 352 -28.47 -18.94 -32.48
CA ALA A 352 -28.10 -18.32 -33.77
C ALA A 352 -29.21 -18.27 -34.84
N THR A 353 -30.44 -18.66 -34.52
CA THR A 353 -31.64 -18.59 -35.37
C THR A 353 -32.37 -17.25 -35.31
N ALA A 354 -31.95 -16.29 -34.47
CA ALA A 354 -32.57 -14.96 -34.35
C ALA A 354 -31.93 -13.86 -35.23
N ASN A 355 -31.33 -14.21 -36.37
CA ASN A 355 -30.61 -13.26 -37.25
C ASN A 355 -31.50 -12.25 -38.02
N ASN A 356 -32.80 -12.15 -37.72
CA ASN A 356 -33.74 -11.27 -38.43
C ASN A 356 -34.59 -10.38 -37.51
N ALA A 357 -34.22 -10.19 -36.25
CA ALA A 357 -34.84 -9.16 -35.43
C ALA A 357 -34.09 -7.84 -35.65
N SER A 358 -34.70 -6.90 -36.36
CA SER A 358 -34.32 -5.47 -36.40
C SER A 358 -34.52 -4.76 -35.05
N HIS A 359 -34.57 -5.52 -33.96
CA HIS A 359 -34.86 -5.08 -32.60
C HIS A 359 -33.65 -5.46 -31.75
N SER A 360 -33.06 -4.43 -31.15
CA SER A 360 -31.80 -4.50 -30.42
C SER A 360 -31.87 -5.11 -29.02
N ILE A 361 -33.03 -5.68 -28.68
CA ILE A 361 -33.33 -6.30 -27.39
C ILE A 361 -33.36 -7.81 -27.55
N THR A 362 -32.66 -8.49 -26.66
CA THR A 362 -32.69 -9.94 -26.54
C THR A 362 -33.31 -10.35 -25.20
N LYS A 363 -34.46 -11.01 -25.23
CA LYS A 363 -35.10 -11.60 -24.04
C LYS A 363 -34.39 -12.91 -23.68
N ASN A 364 -33.33 -12.82 -22.89
CA ASN A 364 -32.49 -13.96 -22.54
C ASN A 364 -32.02 -14.00 -21.09
N VAL A 365 -32.68 -13.27 -20.18
CA VAL A 365 -32.27 -13.19 -18.78
C VAL A 365 -33.18 -14.07 -17.92
N TYR A 366 -32.59 -15.12 -17.34
CA TYR A 366 -33.30 -16.16 -16.60
C TYR A 366 -32.70 -16.37 -15.20
N SER A 367 -33.53 -16.90 -14.31
CA SER A 367 -33.15 -17.46 -13.02
C SER A 367 -32.74 -18.93 -13.20
N ARG A 368 -31.43 -19.22 -13.19
CA ARG A 368 -30.86 -20.55 -13.50
C ARG A 368 -29.79 -20.96 -12.50
N THR A 369 -29.48 -22.25 -12.43
CA THR A 369 -28.46 -22.76 -11.49
C THR A 369 -27.02 -22.49 -11.89
N ASN A 370 -26.78 -22.18 -13.16
CA ASN A 370 -25.45 -21.90 -13.67
C ASN A 370 -25.03 -20.47 -13.30
N ILE A 371 -23.76 -20.29 -12.94
CA ILE A 371 -23.19 -18.98 -12.64
C ILE A 371 -23.08 -18.18 -13.94
N ASN A 372 -23.55 -16.94 -13.91
CA ASN A 372 -23.26 -15.95 -14.93
C ASN A 372 -22.52 -14.77 -14.30
N TRP A 373 -21.38 -14.41 -14.89
CA TRP A 373 -20.54 -13.33 -14.40
C TRP A 373 -20.88 -12.03 -15.11
N TRP A 374 -21.04 -10.98 -14.33
CA TRP A 374 -21.32 -9.63 -14.79
C TRP A 374 -20.13 -8.73 -14.52
N ARG A 375 -19.73 -7.96 -15.52
CA ARG A 375 -18.79 -6.86 -15.39
C ARG A 375 -19.57 -5.59 -15.07
N VAL A 376 -19.14 -4.90 -14.02
CA VAL A 376 -19.81 -3.69 -13.55
C VAL A 376 -19.11 -2.47 -14.12
N VAL A 377 -19.88 -1.58 -14.74
CA VAL A 377 -19.42 -0.25 -15.16
C VAL A 377 -20.11 0.79 -14.29
N TYR A 378 -19.31 1.68 -13.69
CA TYR A 378 -19.78 2.71 -12.77
C TYR A 378 -20.04 4.02 -13.51
N GLY A 379 -21.24 4.60 -13.36
CA GLY A 379 -21.59 5.85 -14.03
C GLY A 379 -23.06 6.24 -13.87
N ASN A 380 -23.41 7.46 -14.28
CA ASN A 380 -24.80 7.94 -14.31
C ASN A 380 -25.58 7.84 -12.98
N GLY A 381 -24.89 7.90 -11.85
CA GLY A 381 -25.52 7.76 -10.52
C GLY A 381 -25.93 6.33 -10.16
N GLY A 382 -25.35 5.32 -10.83
CA GLY A 382 -25.52 3.91 -10.51
C GLY A 382 -24.47 3.01 -11.18
N ILE A 383 -24.88 1.78 -11.46
CA ILE A 383 -24.08 0.73 -12.09
C ILE A 383 -24.75 0.16 -13.33
N SER A 384 -23.96 -0.26 -14.29
CA SER A 384 -24.42 -0.99 -15.48
C SER A 384 -23.80 -2.38 -15.49
N LEU A 385 -24.60 -3.41 -15.77
CA LEU A 385 -24.17 -4.80 -15.73
C LEU A 385 -23.96 -5.32 -17.15
N TYR A 386 -22.69 -5.46 -17.54
CA TYR A 386 -22.29 -6.02 -18.83
C TYR A 386 -21.99 -7.50 -18.68
N ASP A 387 -22.24 -8.28 -19.74
CA ASP A 387 -21.76 -9.66 -19.79
C ASP A 387 -20.23 -9.69 -19.64
N ALA A 388 -19.70 -10.38 -18.63
CA ALA A 388 -18.25 -10.40 -18.38
C ALA A 388 -17.47 -11.15 -19.47
N ALA A 389 -18.11 -12.08 -20.19
CA ALA A 389 -17.45 -12.87 -21.22
C ALA A 389 -17.22 -12.09 -22.51
N THR A 390 -18.20 -11.30 -22.96
CA THR A 390 -18.13 -10.59 -24.24
C THR A 390 -18.11 -9.07 -24.12
N GLU A 391 -18.61 -8.50 -23.03
CA GLU A 391 -18.91 -7.07 -22.85
C GLU A 391 -19.81 -6.45 -23.96
N LYS A 392 -20.41 -7.28 -24.81
CA LYS A 392 -21.24 -6.84 -25.95
C LYS A 392 -22.70 -6.69 -25.61
N SER A 393 -23.10 -7.13 -24.43
CA SER A 393 -24.47 -7.14 -23.95
C SER A 393 -24.55 -6.45 -22.59
N VAL A 394 -25.53 -5.57 -22.42
CA VAL A 394 -25.81 -4.85 -21.17
C VAL A 394 -27.20 -5.22 -20.67
N LEU A 395 -27.33 -5.45 -19.36
CA LEU A 395 -28.59 -5.78 -18.69
C LEU A 395 -29.48 -4.55 -18.56
N CYS A 396 -30.71 -4.63 -19.06
CA CYS A 396 -31.67 -3.53 -19.07
C CYS A 396 -33.07 -4.02 -18.69
N GLY A 397 -33.90 -3.12 -18.20
CA GLY A 397 -35.30 -3.39 -17.91
C GLY A 397 -36.11 -2.10 -17.84
N GLY A 398 -37.39 -2.20 -18.20
CA GLY A 398 -38.33 -1.07 -18.14
C GLY A 398 -38.87 -0.57 -19.49
N ASP A 399 -38.51 -1.18 -20.62
CA ASP A 399 -39.16 -0.88 -21.90
C ASP A 399 -40.64 -1.37 -21.90
N PRO A 400 -41.62 -0.46 -22.07
CA PRO A 400 -43.05 -0.79 -22.10
C PRO A 400 -43.46 -1.78 -23.21
N LEU A 401 -42.63 -1.93 -24.24
CA LEU A 401 -42.91 -2.78 -25.40
C LEU A 401 -42.53 -4.25 -25.16
N HIS A 402 -41.83 -4.56 -24.06
CA HIS A 402 -41.28 -5.90 -23.79
C HIS A 402 -41.97 -6.56 -22.60
N TRP A 403 -43.29 -6.69 -22.72
CA TRP A 403 -44.17 -7.33 -21.73
C TRP A 403 -44.72 -8.63 -22.29
N ASP A 404 -44.83 -9.65 -21.45
CA ASP A 404 -45.50 -10.91 -21.76
C ASP A 404 -46.72 -11.05 -20.85
N GLY A 405 -47.89 -10.62 -21.35
CA GLY A 405 -49.07 -10.44 -20.52
C GLY A 405 -48.86 -9.36 -19.45
N GLU A 406 -48.84 -9.75 -18.18
CA GLU A 406 -48.57 -8.87 -17.03
C GLU A 406 -47.08 -8.88 -16.59
N GLU A 407 -46.26 -9.77 -17.14
CA GLU A 407 -44.87 -9.91 -16.76
C GLU A 407 -43.97 -8.91 -17.49
N HIS A 408 -43.25 -8.08 -16.73
CA HIS A 408 -42.34 -7.06 -17.24
C HIS A 408 -40.92 -7.60 -17.18
N HIS A 409 -40.32 -7.94 -18.31
CA HIS A 409 -39.09 -8.71 -18.34
C HIS A 409 -37.83 -7.85 -18.32
N VAL A 410 -36.79 -8.36 -17.66
CA VAL A 410 -35.41 -7.90 -17.82
C VAL A 410 -34.82 -8.59 -19.04
N TYR A 411 -34.04 -7.85 -19.82
CA TYR A 411 -33.48 -8.28 -21.09
C TYR A 411 -32.06 -7.75 -21.24
N THR A 412 -31.39 -8.13 -22.33
CA THR A 412 -30.13 -7.49 -22.70
C THR A 412 -30.28 -6.66 -23.98
N ARG A 413 -29.50 -5.59 -24.07
CA ARG A 413 -29.27 -4.82 -25.30
C ARG A 413 -27.82 -4.92 -25.72
N HIS A 414 -27.53 -4.59 -26.98
CA HIS A 414 -26.15 -4.40 -27.40
C HIS A 414 -25.49 -3.22 -26.66
N ALA A 415 -24.25 -3.44 -26.22
CA ALA A 415 -23.46 -2.44 -25.48
C ALA A 415 -23.31 -1.10 -26.23
N SER A 416 -23.31 -1.13 -27.56
CA SER A 416 -23.24 0.07 -28.42
C SER A 416 -24.44 1.01 -28.26
N GLU A 417 -25.57 0.51 -27.75
CA GLU A 417 -26.80 1.27 -27.56
C GLU A 417 -26.98 1.79 -26.13
N PHE A 418 -26.00 1.50 -25.26
CA PHE A 418 -26.06 1.94 -23.87
C PHE A 418 -26.29 3.46 -23.75
N SER A 419 -25.64 4.27 -24.59
CA SER A 419 -25.75 5.73 -24.53
C SER A 419 -27.17 6.25 -24.79
N THR A 420 -27.96 5.58 -25.63
CA THR A 420 -29.35 5.97 -25.91
C THR A 420 -30.35 5.40 -24.91
N HIS A 421 -30.00 4.29 -24.24
CA HIS A 421 -30.89 3.57 -23.31
C HIS A 421 -30.39 3.54 -21.87
N GLN A 422 -29.57 4.53 -21.44
CA GLN A 422 -29.00 4.56 -20.09
C GLN A 422 -30.05 4.43 -18.98
N VAL A 423 -31.22 5.04 -19.17
CA VAL A 423 -32.36 5.02 -18.25
C VAL A 423 -32.83 3.59 -17.96
N GLU A 424 -32.85 2.73 -18.97
CA GLU A 424 -33.29 1.33 -18.85
C GLU A 424 -32.19 0.41 -18.29
N CYS A 425 -30.92 0.78 -18.50
CA CYS A 425 -29.77 -0.10 -18.29
C CYS A 425 -28.91 0.27 -17.07
N THR A 426 -29.28 1.32 -16.33
CA THR A 426 -28.58 1.77 -15.12
C THR A 426 -29.35 1.36 -13.87
N TRP A 427 -28.65 0.68 -12.96
CA TRP A 427 -29.18 0.11 -11.73
C TRP A 427 -28.54 0.76 -10.50
N SER A 428 -29.27 0.89 -9.40
CA SER A 428 -28.76 1.22 -8.08
C SER A 428 -28.89 0.00 -7.17
N LEU A 429 -27.94 -0.15 -6.26
CA LEU A 429 -27.91 -1.18 -5.27
C LEU A 429 -28.40 -0.66 -3.92
N GLU A 430 -29.23 -1.46 -3.28
CA GLU A 430 -29.65 -1.26 -1.89
C GLU A 430 -29.16 -2.45 -1.07
N ASP A 431 -28.63 -2.18 0.13
CA ASP A 431 -28.31 -3.25 1.07
C ASP A 431 -29.59 -3.94 1.52
N CYS A 432 -29.70 -5.22 1.17
CA CYS A 432 -30.84 -6.07 1.52
C CYS A 432 -30.37 -7.27 2.35
N SER A 433 -29.27 -7.13 3.07
CA SER A 433 -28.69 -8.19 3.91
C SER A 433 -29.66 -8.66 5.01
N ASP A 434 -30.51 -7.76 5.51
CA ASP A 434 -31.55 -8.06 6.52
C ASP A 434 -32.84 -8.63 5.91
N ALA A 435 -33.02 -8.55 4.59
CA ALA A 435 -34.17 -9.13 3.90
C ALA A 435 -34.01 -10.66 3.81
N ALA A 436 -35.10 -11.40 4.07
CA ALA A 436 -35.13 -12.85 4.13
C ALA A 436 -34.69 -13.51 2.81
#